data_AF-A0AAW3D6S0-F1
#
_entry.id   AF-A0AAW3D6S0-F1
#
_cell.length_a   1.000
_cell.length_b   1.000
_cell.length_c   1.000
_cell.angle_alpha   90.00
_cell.angle_beta   90.00
_cell.angle_gamma   90.00
#
_symmetry.space_group_name_H-M   'P 1'
#
loop_
_entity.id
_entity.type
_entity.pdbx_description
1 polymer ?
#
loop_
_entity_poly.entity_id
_entity_poly.type
_entity_poly.pdbx_seq_one_letter_code
_entity_poly.pdbx_strand_id
1 'polypeptide(L)'
;MKIISSIAIVSAIYGYFVLHLYFGQSVGLLADAIVEITSIVAFILTVLIYREHWLLWLTIDILTISIWVDGILDAAITIAIIPVIITKVVALINAIYGYMSWRKIYKLQKTS
;
A
#
# COMPACT_ATOMS: atom_id res chain seq x y z
N MET A 1 5.99 -17.10 0.39
CA MET A 1 4.52 -16.86 0.31
C MET A 1 3.91 -16.51 1.66
N LYS A 2 3.98 -17.36 2.70
CA LYS A 2 3.41 -17.06 4.03
C LYS A 2 3.97 -15.77 4.66
N ILE A 3 5.29 -15.57 4.61
CA ILE A 3 5.97 -14.42 5.22
C ILE A 3 5.54 -13.08 4.60
N ILE A 4 5.45 -12.97 3.27
CA ILE A 4 5.08 -11.71 2.60
C ILE A 4 3.61 -11.37 2.86
N SER A 5 2.73 -12.36 2.83
CA SER A 5 1.32 -12.17 3.19
C SER A 5 1.15 -11.81 4.67
N SER A 6 1.92 -12.42 5.57
CA SER A 6 1.95 -12.07 6.99
C SER A 6 2.45 -10.65 7.21
N ILE A 7 3.51 -10.21 6.50
CA ILE A 7 4.01 -8.84 6.59
C ILE A 7 2.96 -7.84 6.10
N ALA A 8 2.30 -8.10 4.97
CA ALA A 8 1.25 -7.22 4.46
C ALA A 8 0.05 -7.11 5.42
N ILE A 9 -0.37 -8.23 6.02
CA ILE A 9 -1.48 -8.27 6.98
C ILE A 9 -1.10 -7.58 8.29
N VAL A 10 0.11 -7.83 8.80
CA VAL A 10 0.59 -7.21 10.04
C VAL A 10 0.80 -5.71 9.84
N SER A 11 1.34 -5.27 8.72
CA SER A 11 1.49 -3.84 8.41
C SER A 11 0.14 -3.13 8.24
N ALA A 12 -0.86 -3.78 7.63
CA ALA A 12 -2.21 -3.23 7.51
C ALA A 12 -2.94 -3.14 8.86
N ILE A 13 -2.83 -4.19 9.70
CA ILE A 13 -3.43 -4.21 11.05
C ILE A 13 -2.74 -3.18 11.95
N TYR A 14 -1.41 -3.10 11.90
CA TYR A 14 -0.63 -2.12 12.65
C TYR A 14 -0.98 -0.69 12.21
N GLY A 15 -1.04 -0.45 10.90
CA GLY A 15 -1.42 0.84 10.32
C GLY A 15 -2.82 1.29 10.74
N TYR A 16 -3.80 0.37 10.75
CA TYR A 16 -5.17 0.70 11.12
C TYR A 16 -5.39 0.82 12.63
N PHE A 17 -4.87 -0.11 13.44
CA PHE A 17 -5.18 -0.15 14.88
C PHE A 17 -4.22 0.67 15.75
N VAL A 18 -2.94 0.74 15.41
CA VAL A 18 -1.94 1.37 16.29
C VAL A 18 -1.82 2.86 15.97
N LEU A 19 -1.84 3.23 14.68
CA LEU A 19 -1.68 4.63 14.27
C LEU A 19 -2.95 5.46 14.50
N HIS A 20 -4.13 4.91 14.19
CA HIS A 20 -5.41 5.65 14.27
C HIS A 20 -5.99 5.73 15.69
N LEU A 21 -5.84 4.68 16.50
CA LEU A 21 -6.59 4.54 17.77
C LEU A 21 -5.79 4.95 19.02
N TYR A 22 -4.46 4.96 18.98
CA TYR A 22 -3.64 5.05 20.21
C TYR A 22 -2.84 6.34 20.40
N PHE A 23 -2.38 7.02 19.34
CA PHE A 23 -1.27 7.97 19.50
C PHE A 23 -1.57 9.46 19.33
N GLY A 24 -2.62 9.89 18.62
CA GLY A 24 -2.99 11.32 18.52
C GLY A 24 -1.82 12.30 18.25
N GLN A 25 -0.75 11.83 17.58
CA GLN A 25 0.52 12.54 17.33
C GLN A 25 0.91 12.38 15.85
N SER A 26 2.02 13.03 15.44
CA SER A 26 2.68 13.07 14.11
C SER A 26 3.16 11.71 13.56
N VAL A 27 2.30 10.71 13.68
CA VAL A 27 2.43 9.33 13.23
C VAL A 27 2.58 9.24 11.71
N GLY A 28 2.16 10.28 10.98
CA GLY A 28 2.45 10.44 9.57
C GLY A 28 3.93 10.20 9.23
N LEU A 29 4.87 10.68 10.04
CA LEU A 29 6.30 10.62 9.70
C LEU A 29 6.89 9.19 9.72
N LEU A 30 6.52 8.39 10.73
CA LEU A 30 6.95 6.99 10.81
C LEU A 30 6.20 6.11 9.80
N ALA A 31 4.90 6.36 9.62
CA ALA A 31 4.10 5.64 8.65
C ALA A 31 4.59 5.90 7.22
N ASP A 32 4.95 7.15 6.91
CA ASP A 32 5.50 7.58 5.62
C ASP A 32 6.88 6.95 5.36
N ALA A 33 7.75 6.91 6.37
CA ALA A 33 9.04 6.19 6.26
C ALA A 33 8.86 4.68 5.99
N ILE A 34 7.86 4.03 6.60
CA ILE A 34 7.55 2.62 6.34
C ILE A 34 7.02 2.43 4.92
N VAL A 35 6.19 3.36 4.42
CA VAL A 35 5.68 3.35 3.05
C VAL A 35 6.83 3.47 2.04
N GLU A 36 7.80 4.34 2.27
CA GLU A 36 9.01 4.52 1.44
C GLU A 36 9.84 3.23 1.35
N ILE A 37 10.19 2.63 2.50
CA ILE A 37 11.00 1.40 2.52
C ILE A 37 10.25 0.23 1.86
N THR A 38 8.94 0.11 2.11
CA THR A 38 8.10 -0.92 1.49
C THR A 38 8.03 -0.73 -0.03
N SER A 39 8.04 0.51 -0.50
CA SER A 39 8.04 0.84 -1.94
C SER A 39 9.31 0.35 -2.63
N ILE A 40 10.48 0.46 -2.00
CA ILE A 40 11.73 -0.08 -2.55
C ILE A 40 11.62 -1.59 -2.79
N VAL A 41 11.06 -2.33 -1.82
CA VAL A 41 10.83 -3.78 -1.96
C VAL A 41 9.82 -4.08 -3.07
N ALA A 42 8.74 -3.30 -3.17
CA ALA A 42 7.75 -3.42 -4.24
C ALA A 42 8.37 -3.19 -5.63
N PHE A 43 9.24 -2.20 -5.78
CA PHE A 43 9.97 -1.95 -7.02
C PHE A 43 10.91 -3.09 -7.39
N ILE A 44 11.67 -3.64 -6.43
CA ILE A 44 12.53 -4.81 -6.68
C ILE A 44 11.70 -5.99 -7.20
N LEU A 45 10.57 -6.31 -6.54
CA LEU A 45 9.69 -7.39 -7.00
C LEU A 45 9.04 -7.11 -8.36
N THR A 46 8.81 -5.84 -8.68
CA THR A 46 8.27 -5.41 -9.98
C THR A 46 9.29 -5.67 -11.09
N VAL A 47 10.57 -5.30 -10.86
CA VAL A 47 11.68 -5.57 -11.80
C VAL A 47 11.91 -7.07 -11.99
N LEU A 48 11.80 -7.85 -10.91
CA LEU A 48 11.94 -9.31 -10.96
C LEU A 48 10.70 -10.04 -11.49
N ILE A 49 9.66 -9.30 -11.89
CA ILE A 49 8.43 -9.83 -12.46
C ILE A 49 7.77 -10.86 -11.51
N TYR A 50 7.75 -10.56 -10.20
CA TYR A 50 7.04 -11.36 -9.20
C TYR A 50 5.63 -10.84 -8.95
N ARG A 51 4.59 -11.68 -9.12
CA ARG A 51 3.19 -11.28 -8.91
C ARG A 51 2.91 -10.66 -7.53
N GLU A 52 3.70 -11.02 -6.54
CA GLU A 52 3.61 -10.56 -5.16
C GLU A 52 3.84 -9.04 -5.03
N HIS A 53 4.47 -8.38 -6.01
CA HIS A 53 4.62 -6.92 -6.02
C HIS A 53 3.27 -6.20 -5.94
N TRP A 54 2.21 -6.75 -6.55
CA TRP A 54 0.87 -6.18 -6.51
C TRP A 54 0.27 -6.15 -5.10
N LEU A 55 0.62 -7.12 -4.25
CA LEU A 55 0.15 -7.15 -2.86
C LEU A 55 0.84 -6.05 -2.03
N LEU A 56 2.12 -5.79 -2.28
CA LEU A 56 2.84 -4.69 -1.62
C LEU A 56 2.29 -3.33 -2.03
N TRP A 57 2.02 -3.13 -3.33
CA TRP A 57 1.38 -1.91 -3.82
C TRP A 57 0.02 -1.66 -3.17
N LEU A 58 -0.79 -2.70 -3.00
CA LEU A 58 -2.07 -2.59 -2.29
C LEU A 58 -1.89 -2.14 -0.83
N THR A 59 -0.89 -2.67 -0.12
CA THR A 59 -0.58 -2.23 1.25
C THR A 59 -0.11 -0.77 1.29
N ILE A 60 0.80 -0.38 0.38
CA ILE A 60 1.32 0.98 0.26
C ILE A 60 0.19 1.98 0.01
N ASP A 61 -0.68 1.70 -0.96
CA ASP A 61 -1.73 2.63 -1.34
C ASP A 61 -2.77 2.81 -0.21
N ILE A 62 -3.12 1.73 0.50
CA ILE A 62 -4.02 1.82 1.68
C ILE A 62 -3.39 2.68 2.77
N LEU A 63 -2.13 2.41 3.15
CA LEU A 63 -1.44 3.17 4.20
C LEU A 63 -1.31 4.65 3.82
N THR A 64 -0.98 4.94 2.56
CA THR A 64 -0.87 6.30 2.06
C THR A 64 -2.21 7.02 2.16
N ILE A 65 -3.30 6.40 1.68
CA ILE A 65 -4.65 7.00 1.79
C ILE A 65 -5.00 7.27 3.25
N SER A 66 -4.72 6.34 4.17
CA SER A 66 -4.99 6.53 5.60
C SER A 66 -4.25 7.74 6.18
N ILE A 67 -2.94 7.89 5.89
CA ILE A 67 -2.13 9.02 6.38
C ILE A 67 -2.70 10.37 5.90
N TRP A 68 -3.04 10.46 4.61
CA TRP A 68 -3.50 11.72 4.03
C TRP A 68 -4.95 12.06 4.39
N VAL A 69 -5.81 11.07 4.63
CA VAL A 69 -7.18 11.30 5.13
C VAL A 69 -7.15 11.86 6.55
N ASP A 70 -6.30 11.31 7.41
CA ASP A 70 -6.11 11.79 8.79
C ASP A 70 -5.65 13.26 8.82
N GLY A 71 -4.65 13.59 8.00
CA GLY A 71 -4.14 14.96 7.90
C GLY A 71 -5.13 15.99 7.32
N ILE A 72 -6.14 15.57 6.55
CA ILE A 72 -7.23 16.46 6.12
C ILE A 72 -8.17 16.79 7.29
N LEU A 73 -8.45 15.83 8.17
CA LEU A 73 -9.36 16.00 9.31
C LEU A 73 -8.79 16.94 10.38
N ASP A 74 -7.47 16.91 10.57
CA ASP A 74 -6.77 17.81 11.50
C ASP A 74 -6.63 19.26 10.99
N ALA A 75 -7.17 19.59 9.81
CA ALA A 75 -7.08 20.90 9.15
C ALA A 75 -5.65 21.45 8.99
N ALA A 76 -4.63 20.63 9.24
CA ALA A 76 -3.22 20.96 9.13
C ALA A 76 -2.76 21.02 7.66
N ILE A 77 -3.61 20.60 6.72
CA ILE A 77 -3.22 20.27 5.35
C ILE A 77 -4.08 20.98 4.29
N THR A 78 -3.41 21.54 3.28
CA THR A 78 -3.98 22.28 2.14
C THR A 78 -4.73 21.37 1.13
N ILE A 79 -5.72 21.93 0.43
CA ILE A 79 -6.50 21.33 -0.69
C ILE A 79 -5.61 20.63 -1.75
N ALA A 80 -4.34 21.00 -1.85
CA ALA A 80 -3.33 20.43 -2.74
C ALA A 80 -3.05 18.91 -2.57
N ILE A 81 -3.61 18.26 -1.53
CA ILE A 81 -3.43 16.82 -1.25
C ILE A 81 -4.55 15.92 -1.77
N ILE A 82 -5.68 16.50 -2.18
CA ILE A 82 -6.75 15.75 -2.85
C ILE A 82 -6.24 14.95 -4.07
N PRO A 83 -5.36 15.51 -4.94
CA PRO A 83 -4.79 14.75 -6.06
C PRO A 83 -4.00 13.50 -5.62
N VAL A 84 -3.28 13.57 -4.50
CA VAL A 84 -2.49 12.44 -3.98
C VAL A 84 -3.42 11.27 -3.62
N ILE A 85 -4.51 11.55 -2.91
CA ILE A 85 -5.50 10.54 -2.54
C ILE A 85 -6.14 9.94 -3.79
N ILE A 86 -6.55 10.77 -4.75
CA ILE A 86 -7.16 10.30 -6.01
C ILE A 86 -6.19 9.37 -6.75
N THR A 87 -4.92 9.77 -6.92
CA THR A 87 -3.92 8.93 -7.58
C THR A 87 -3.73 7.60 -6.87
N LYS A 88 -3.72 7.59 -5.52
CA LYS A 88 -3.57 6.37 -4.74
C LYS A 88 -4.80 5.47 -4.80
N VAL A 89 -6.00 6.03 -4.88
CA VAL A 89 -7.24 5.24 -5.12
C VAL A 89 -7.21 4.59 -6.50
N VAL A 90 -6.80 5.33 -7.54
CA VAL A 90 -6.65 4.77 -8.89
C VAL A 90 -5.56 3.67 -8.92
N ALA A 91 -4.43 3.90 -8.24
CA ALA A 91 -3.35 2.93 -8.10
C ALA A 91 -3.80 1.67 -7.36
N LEU A 92 -4.63 1.81 -6.33
CA LEU A 92 -5.21 0.70 -5.57
C LEU A 92 -6.12 -0.17 -6.45
N ILE A 93 -6.98 0.46 -7.25
CA ILE A 93 -7.81 -0.26 -8.24
C ILE A 93 -6.89 -0.99 -9.23
N ASN A 94 -5.87 -0.31 -9.76
CA ASN A 94 -4.91 -0.91 -10.67
C ASN A 94 -4.17 -2.09 -10.04
N ALA A 95 -3.77 -2.02 -8.77
CA ALA A 95 -3.07 -3.09 -8.08
C ALA A 95 -3.96 -4.35 -7.93
N ILE A 96 -5.26 -4.16 -7.67
CA ILE A 96 -6.24 -5.25 -7.63
C ILE A 96 -6.35 -5.93 -9.00
N TYR A 97 -6.52 -5.14 -10.07
CA TYR A 97 -6.58 -5.67 -11.44
C TYR A 97 -5.29 -6.38 -11.85
N GLY A 98 -4.13 -5.78 -11.55
CA GLY A 98 -2.82 -6.33 -11.84
C GLY A 98 -2.62 -7.70 -11.19
N TYR A 99 -2.98 -7.82 -9.91
CA TYR A 99 -2.89 -9.10 -9.19
C TYR A 99 -3.75 -10.20 -9.82
N MET A 100 -4.99 -9.88 -10.22
CA MET A 100 -5.89 -10.83 -10.88
C MET A 100 -5.36 -11.28 -12.25
N SER A 101 -4.91 -10.32 -13.06
CA SER A 101 -4.38 -10.59 -14.41
C SER A 101 -3.12 -11.45 -14.36
N TRP A 102 -2.17 -11.12 -13.48
CA TRP A 102 -0.94 -11.89 -13.32
C TRP A 102 -1.17 -13.29 -12.74
N ARG A 103 -2.20 -13.45 -11.90
CA ARG A 103 -2.62 -14.79 -11.47
C ARG A 103 -3.11 -15.63 -12.64
N LYS A 104 -3.79 -15.04 -13.63
CA LYS A 104 -4.21 -15.73 -14.85
C LYS A 104 -3.01 -16.12 -15.72
N ILE A 105 -2.05 -15.22 -15.92
CA ILE A 105 -0.82 -15.48 -16.69
C ILE A 105 -0.02 -16.63 -16.07
N TYR A 106 0.19 -16.59 -14.76
CA TYR A 106 0.92 -17.65 -14.04
C TYR A 106 0.25 -19.03 -14.18
N LYS A 107 -1.09 -19.08 -14.16
CA LYS A 107 -1.81 -20.34 -14.37
C LYS A 107 -1.62 -20.86 -15.79
N LEU A 108 -1.68 -19.98 -16.79
CA LEU A 108 -1.50 -20.35 -18.20
C LEU A 108 -0.11 -20.92 -18.45
N GLN A 109 0.95 -20.30 -17.90
CA GLN A 109 2.33 -20.78 -18.03
C GLN A 109 2.59 -22.14 -17.36
N LYS A 110 1.78 -22.55 -16.38
CA LYS A 110 1.94 -23.85 -15.71
C LYS A 110 1.29 -25.00 -16.48
N THR A 111 0.40 -24.68 -17.43
CA THR A 111 -0.33 -25.64 -18.27
C THR A 111 0.29 -25.85 -19.66
N SER A 112 1.26 -25.02 -20.07
CA SER A 112 2.07 -25.18 -21.29
C SER A 112 3.34 -25.96 -21.00
#